data_AF-A0A1H6FJY0-F1
#
_entry.id   AF-A0A1H6FJY0-F1
#
_cell.length_a   1.000
_cell.length_b   1.000
_cell.length_c   1.000
_cell.angle_alpha   90.00
_cell.angle_beta   90.00
_cell.angle_gamma   90.00
#
_symmetry.space_group_name_H-M   'P 1'
#
loop_
_entity.id
_entity.type
_entity.pdbx_description
1 polymer ?
#
loop_
_entity_poly.entity_id
_entity_poly.type
_entity_poly.pdbx_seq_one_letter_code
_entity_poly.pdbx_strand_id
1 'polypeptide(L)' 'MTGTIGTVSAWKKVPVRVELHDGTVLEGMFVIARDNRLSDFLNNPKKTFIALMDSKQVTHLLNKNHIVRATEIKS' A
#
# COMPACT_ATOMS: atom_id res chain seq x y z
N MET A 1 28.18 24.57 -13.38
CA MET A 1 27.93 23.26 -12.73
C MET A 1 26.45 23.17 -12.41
N THR A 2 25.66 22.64 -13.33
CA THR A 2 24.21 22.43 -13.15
C THR A 2 23.99 20.99 -12.72
N GLY A 3 23.98 20.76 -11.41
CA GLY A 3 23.59 19.48 -10.84
C GLY A 3 22.08 19.35 -10.90
N THR A 4 21.57 18.59 -11.87
CA THR A 4 20.18 18.14 -11.87
C THR A 4 20.04 17.15 -10.72
N ILE A 5 19.51 17.60 -9.58
CA ILE A 5 19.15 16.71 -8.48
C ILE A 5 17.94 15.91 -8.98
N GLY A 6 18.17 14.69 -9.44
CA GLY A 6 17.11 13.76 -9.77
C GLY A 6 16.24 13.56 -8.54
N THR A 7 15.02 14.09 -8.55
CA THR A 7 14.05 13.91 -7.47
C THR A 7 13.62 12.45 -7.46
N VAL A 8 14.34 11.60 -6.73
CA VAL A 8 13.92 10.22 -6.49
C VAL A 8 12.63 10.30 -5.68
N SER A 9 11.50 9.87 -6.25
CA SER A 9 10.23 9.81 -5.54
C SER A 9 10.40 9.05 -4.22
N ALA A 10 10.13 9.74 -3.10
CA ALA A 10 10.16 9.19 -1.75
C ALA A 10 9.17 8.03 -1.53
N TRP A 11 8.24 7.84 -2.47
CA TRP A 11 7.18 6.83 -2.42
C TRP A 11 7.31 5.82 -3.55
N LYS A 12 6.85 4.60 -3.30
CA LYS A 12 6.70 3.52 -4.27
C LYS A 12 5.28 2.95 -4.21
N LYS A 13 4.81 2.45 -5.36
CA LYS A 13 3.55 1.70 -5.46
C LYS A 13 3.86 0.22 -5.31
N VAL A 14 3.13 -0.46 -4.43
CA VAL A 14 3.26 -1.90 -4.19
C VAL A 14 1.92 -2.54 -4.57
N PRO A 15 1.88 -3.31 -5.67
CA PRO A 15 0.68 -4.07 -6.05
C PRO A 15 0.41 -5.15 -4.99
N VAL A 16 -0.84 -5.23 -4.53
CA VAL A 16 -1.24 -6.11 -3.44
C VAL A 16 -2.60 -6.74 -3.71
N ARG A 17 -2.75 -7.94 -3.16
CA ARG A 17 -4.04 -8.59 -2.92
C ARG A 17 -4.32 -8.59 -1.43
N VAL A 18 -5.46 -8.03 -1.04
CA VAL A 18 -5.90 -7.87 0.36
C VAL A 18 -7.16 -8.71 0.57
N GLU A 19 -7.16 -9.51 1.62
CA GLU A 19 -8.29 -10.34 2.04
C GLU A 19 -8.83 -9.82 3.37
N LEU A 20 -10.13 -9.59 3.41
CA LEU A 20 -10.85 -9.09 4.58
C LEU A 20 -11.56 -10.23 5.32
N HIS A 21 -11.91 -9.99 6.59
CA HIS A 21 -12.57 -10.96 7.46
C HIS A 21 -13.96 -11.42 6.99
N ASP A 22 -14.63 -10.63 6.15
CA ASP A 22 -15.92 -10.96 5.54
C ASP A 22 -15.78 -11.82 4.27
N GLY A 23 -14.55 -12.22 3.92
CA GLY A 23 -14.21 -12.96 2.70
C GLY A 23 -14.03 -12.08 1.47
N THR A 24 -14.22 -10.75 1.58
CA THR A 24 -13.97 -9.81 0.49
C THR A 24 -12.49 -9.81 0.10
N VAL A 25 -12.22 -9.86 -1.19
CA VAL A 25 -10.88 -9.76 -1.77
C VAL A 25 -10.77 -8.49 -2.58
N LEU A 26 -9.78 -7.67 -2.24
CA LEU A 26 -9.47 -6.42 -2.94
C LEU A 26 -8.10 -6.51 -3.59
N GLU A 27 -8.00 -6.04 -4.82
CA GLU A 27 -6.73 -5.93 -5.54
C GLU A 27 -6.47 -4.47 -5.89
N GLY A 28 -5.23 -4.04 -5.71
CA GLY A 28 -4.86 -2.67 -5.92
C GLY A 28 -3.41 -2.40 -5.57
N MET A 29 -3.12 -1.15 -5.25
CA MET A 29 -1.79 -0.69 -4.92
C MET A 29 -1.80 0.04 -3.59
N PHE A 30 -0.84 -0.30 -2.73
CA PHE A 30 -0.47 0.56 -1.62
C PHE A 30 0.60 1.55 -2.06
N VAL A 31 0.50 2.79 -1.58
CA VAL A 31 1.54 3.80 -1.72
C VAL A 31 2.30 3.86 -0.41
N ILE A 32 3.54 3.38 -0.42
CA ILE A 32 4.38 3.28 0.78
C ILE A 32 5.70 4.02 0.55
N ALA A 33 6.34 4.45 1.63
CA ALA A 33 7.66 5.05 1.55
C ALA A 33 8.66 4.05 0.94
N ARG A 34 9.58 4.52 0.10
CA ARG A 34 10.43 3.65 -0.73
C ARG A 34 11.31 2.73 0.12
N ASP A 35 11.76 3.22 1.26
CA ASP A 35 12.54 2.55 2.30
C ASP A 35 11.73 1.56 3.15
N ASN A 36 10.40 1.66 3.17
CA ASN A 36 9.55 0.76 3.94
C ASN A 36 9.27 -0.56 3.21
N ARG A 37 9.20 -1.64 3.98
CA ARG A 37 8.60 -2.92 3.54
C ARG A 37 7.09 -2.88 3.73
N LEU A 38 6.39 -3.74 3.00
CA LEU A 38 4.94 -3.91 3.16
C LEU A 38 4.57 -4.30 4.59
N SER A 39 5.34 -5.20 5.22
CA SER A 39 5.16 -5.60 6.61
C SER A 39 5.21 -4.41 7.58
N ASP A 40 6.19 -3.52 7.41
CA ASP A 40 6.41 -2.39 8.32
C ASP A 40 5.29 -1.36 8.17
N PHE A 41 4.83 -1.15 6.94
CA PHE A 41 3.68 -0.31 6.63
C PHE A 41 2.40 -0.82 7.29
N LEU A 42 2.12 -2.12 7.18
CA LEU A 42 0.91 -2.74 7.75
C LEU A 42 0.98 -2.79 9.28
N ASN A 43 2.13 -3.14 9.85
CA ASN A 43 2.31 -3.28 11.29
C ASN A 43 2.50 -1.96 12.04
N ASN A 44 2.46 -0.80 11.35
CA ASN A 44 2.58 0.50 12.00
C ASN A 44 1.41 0.77 12.96
N PRO A 45 1.61 0.75 14.29
CA PRO A 45 0.50 0.85 15.24
C PRO A 45 -0.13 2.25 15.29
N LYS A 46 0.56 3.27 14.77
CA LYS A 46 0.06 4.66 14.75
C LYS A 46 -0.99 4.91 13.67
N LYS A 47 -1.17 3.98 12.73
CA LYS A 47 -2.12 4.13 11.61
C LYS A 47 -3.13 3.01 11.63
N THR A 48 -4.36 3.28 12.05
CA THR A 48 -5.46 2.28 12.06
C THR A 48 -6.01 2.00 10.66
N PHE A 49 -5.95 3.00 9.78
CA PHE A 49 -6.45 2.91 8.41
C PHE A 49 -5.33 3.00 7.39
N ILE A 50 -5.49 2.31 6.27
CA ILE A 50 -4.58 2.35 5.12
C ILE A 50 -5.36 2.57 3.83
N ALA A 51 -4.75 3.28 2.88
CA ALA A 51 -5.36 3.57 1.58
C ALA A 51 -4.95 2.52 0.56
N LEU A 52 -5.91 1.85 -0.06
CA LEU A 52 -5.73 0.97 -1.22
C LEU A 52 -6.26 1.68 -2.46
N MET A 53 -5.44 1.82 -3.49
CA MET A 53 -5.89 2.36 -4.77
C MET A 53 -6.19 1.21 -5.74
N ASP A 54 -7.42 1.13 -6.24
CA ASP A 54 -7.81 0.06 -7.17
C ASP A 54 -7.36 0.33 -8.61
N SER A 55 -7.70 -0.60 -9.52
CA SER A 55 -7.37 -0.49 -10.95
C SER A 55 -8.05 0.69 -11.65
N LYS A 56 -9.14 1.22 -11.10
CA LYS A 56 -9.88 2.40 -11.59
C LYS A 56 -9.34 3.71 -11.00
N GLN A 57 -8.22 3.67 -10.29
CA GLN A 57 -7.65 4.81 -9.55
C GLN A 57 -8.56 5.34 -8.43
N VAL A 58 -9.54 4.55 -7.98
CA VAL A 58 -10.36 4.90 -6.83
C VAL A 58 -9.63 4.49 -5.56
N THR A 59 -9.57 5.41 -4.59
CA THR A 59 -8.94 5.16 -3.30
C THR A 59 -9.95 4.67 -2.29
N HIS A 60 -9.71 3.48 -1.75
CA HIS A 60 -10.48 2.85 -0.69
C HIS A 60 -9.71 2.97 0.63
N LEU A 61 -10.39 3.44 1.68
CA LEU A 61 -9.82 3.49 3.02
C LEU A 61 -10.16 2.20 3.76
N LEU A 62 -9.15 1.39 4.07
CA LEU A 62 -9.30 0.10 4.72
C LEU A 62 -8.94 0.20 6.20
N ASN A 63 -9.80 -0.33 7.07
CA ASN A 63 -9.46 -0.56 8.47
C ASN A 63 -8.56 -1.80 8.57
N LYS A 64 -7.36 -1.67 9.12
CA LYS A 64 -6.41 -2.79 9.22
C LYS A 64 -6.90 -3.93 10.10
N ASN A 65 -7.77 -3.66 11.07
CA ASN A 65 -8.34 -4.69 11.95
C ASN A 65 -9.23 -5.67 11.17
N HIS A 66 -9.67 -5.28 9.98
CA HIS A 66 -10.51 -6.10 9.11
C HIS A 66 -9.69 -6.89 8.10
N ILE A 67 -8.39 -6.63 7.97
CA ILE A 67 -7.49 -7.30 7.03
C ILE A 67 -7.00 -8.59 7.67
N VAL A 68 -7.33 -9.71 7.06
CA VAL A 68 -6.80 -11.03 7.44
C VAL A 68 -5.41 -11.20 6.85
N ARG A 69 -5.24 -10.80 5.59
CA ARG A 69 -4.00 -11.01 4.83
C ARG A 69 -3.82 -9.93 3.77
N ALA A 70 -2.59 -9.49 3.60
CA ALA A 70 -2.19 -8.64 2.49
C ALA A 70 -0.89 -9.20 1.89
N THR A 71 -0.91 -9.52 0.61
CA THR A 71 0.21 -10.15 -0.10
C THR A 71 0.60 -9.30 -1.28
N GLU A 72 1.90 -9.05 -1.43
CA GLU A 72 2.46 -8.43 -2.64
C GLU A 72 2.29 -9.40 -3.82
N ILE A 73 1.76 -8.90 -4.93
CA ILE A 73 1.56 -9.68 -6.16
C ILE A 73 2.49 -9.16 -7.24
N LYS A 74 3.05 -10.04 -8.08
CA LYS A 74 3.80 -9.59 -9.24
C LYS A 74 2.81 -9.00 -10.25
N SER A 75 3.10 -7.79 -10.70
CA SER A 75 2.43 -7.21 -11.85
C SER A 75 2.98 -7.77 -13.15
#